data_AF-A0A915DCW9-F1
#
_entry.id   AF-A0A915DCW9-F1
#
_cell.length_a   1.000
_cell.length_b   1.000
_cell.length_c   1.000
_cell.angle_alpha   90.00
_cell.angle_beta   90.00
_cell.angle_gamma   90.00
#
_symmetry.space_group_name_H-M   'P 1'
#
loop_
_entity.id
_entity.type
_entity.pdbx_description
1 polymer ?
#
loop_
_entity_poly.entity_id
_entity_poly.type
_entity_poly.pdbx_seq_one_letter_code
_entity_poly.pdbx_strand_id
1 'polypeptide(L)' 'MRLGMLLDGSEEVDGRADMMLHWDVANEVSRRCWSGNDNALHTIKRTMELVPGLQVSLPNKVLTTTCLKGLFEKN' A
#
# COMPACT_ATOMS: atom_id res chain seq x y z
N MET A 1 10.03 9.62 5.83
CA MET A 1 11.16 9.88 4.91
C MET A 1 10.60 10.60 3.70
N ARG A 2 11.31 11.62 3.18
CA ARG A 2 10.93 12.33 1.95
C ARG A 2 11.99 11.98 0.90
N LEU A 3 11.57 11.64 -0.31
CA LEU A 3 12.50 11.42 -1.42
C LEU A 3 12.72 12.72 -2.20
N GLY A 4 13.92 12.89 -2.76
CA GLY A 4 14.25 13.97 -3.69
C GLY A 4 14.99 13.38 -4.89
N MET A 5 14.61 13.80 -6.09
CA MET A 5 15.17 13.33 -7.35
C MET A 5 15.48 14.53 -8.26
N LEU A 6 16.66 14.54 -8.86
CA LEU A 6 17.05 15.56 -9.82
C LEU A 6 16.51 15.16 -11.21
N LEU A 7 15.66 16.00 -11.79
CA LEU A 7 15.15 15.84 -13.14
C LEU A 7 15.98 16.73 -14.08
N ASP A 8 16.96 16.13 -14.75
CA ASP A 8 17.86 16.82 -15.69
C ASP A 8 17.41 16.74 -17.17
N GLY A 9 16.31 16.02 -17.43
CA GLY A 9 15.73 15.86 -18.77
C GLY A 9 16.40 14.76 -19.62
N SER A 10 17.34 13.99 -19.06
CA SER A 10 17.88 12.81 -19.72
C SER A 10 16.85 11.67 -19.80
N GLU A 11 16.89 10.88 -20.87
CA GLU A 11 16.00 9.72 -21.04
C GLU A 11 16.15 8.69 -19.91
N GLU A 12 17.34 8.60 -19.31
CA GLU A 12 17.61 7.72 -18.17
C GLU A 12 16.85 8.15 -16.91
N VAL A 13 16.67 9.45 -16.71
CA VAL A 13 15.96 9.99 -15.55
C VAL A 13 14.45 9.83 -15.69
N ASP A 14 13.92 9.84 -16.91
CA ASP A 14 12.49 9.65 -17.17
C ASP A 14 12.01 8.27 -16.68
N GLY A 15 12.70 7.20 -17.09
CA GLY A 15 12.39 5.84 -16.63
C GLY A 15 12.56 5.65 -15.12
N ARG A 16 13.58 6.29 -14.53
CA ARG A 16 13.78 6.25 -13.07
C ARG A 16 12.70 6.99 -12.30
N ALA A 17 12.24 8.12 -12.82
CA ALA A 17 11.19 8.93 -12.21
C ALA A 17 9.87 8.17 -12.20
N ASP A 18 9.52 7.52 -13.31
CA ASP A 18 8.28 6.73 -13.41
C ASP A 18 8.27 5.54 -12.42
N MET A 19 9.37 4.78 -12.34
CA MET A 19 9.50 3.70 -11.37
C MET A 19 9.43 4.20 -9.93
N MET A 20 10.10 5.32 -9.64
CA MET A 20 10.13 5.91 -8.30
C MET A 20 8.74 6.36 -7.85
N LEU A 21 7.98 7.04 -8.74
CA LEU A 21 6.63 7.50 -8.46
C LEU A 21 5.68 6.33 -8.20
N HIS A 22 5.76 5.29 -9.02
CA HIS A 22 4.99 4.07 -8.80
C HIS A 22 5.29 3.44 -7.44
N TRP A 23 6.57 3.33 -7.08
CA TRP A 23 6.98 2.75 -5.80
C TRP A 23 6.54 3.58 -4.60
N ASP A 24 6.78 4.89 -4.60
CA ASP A 24 6.45 5.76 -3.46
C ASP A 24 4.93 5.79 -3.19
N VAL A 25 4.13 5.94 -4.25
CA VAL A 25 2.66 5.96 -4.15
C VAL A 25 2.12 4.59 -3.73
N ALA A 26 2.54 3.51 -4.39
CA ALA A 26 2.03 2.16 -4.07
C ALA A 26 2.34 1.76 -2.63
N ASN A 27 3.53 2.09 -2.12
CA ASN A 27 3.90 1.79 -0.73
C ASN A 27 3.02 2.51 0.28
N GLU A 28 2.76 3.80 0.05
CA GLU A 28 1.97 4.59 0.98
C GLU A 28 0.49 4.15 0.97
N VAL A 29 -0.06 3.88 -0.21
CA VAL A 29 -1.42 3.33 -0.34
C VAL A 29 -1.50 1.96 0.34
N SER A 30 -0.48 1.11 0.19
CA SER A 30 -0.40 -0.21 0.85
C SER A 30 -0.41 -0.09 2.38
N ARG A 31 0.37 0.84 2.95
CA ARG A 31 0.37 1.09 4.40
C ARG A 31 -0.99 1.56 4.90
N ARG A 32 -1.63 2.49 4.18
CA ARG A 32 -2.97 2.99 4.53
C ARG A 32 -4.02 1.91 4.42
N CYS A 33 -3.92 1.06 3.40
CA CYS A 33 -4.75 -0.13 3.27
C CYS A 33 -4.63 -0.99 4.52
N TRP A 34 -3.41 -1.33 4.96
CA TRP A 34 -3.16 -2.15 6.14
C TRP A 34 -3.69 -1.54 7.45
N SER A 35 -3.74 -0.21 7.54
CA SER A 35 -4.35 0.50 8.68
C SER A 35 -5.88 0.44 8.73
N GLY A 36 -6.53 -0.22 7.75
CA GLY A 36 -7.97 -0.41 7.70
C GLY A 36 -8.73 0.62 6.86
N ASN A 37 -8.04 1.38 6.00
CA ASN A 37 -8.70 2.35 5.12
C ASN A 37 -9.31 1.67 3.89
N ASP A 38 -10.63 1.74 3.74
CA ASP A 38 -11.37 1.10 2.64
C ASP A 38 -11.04 1.69 1.26
N ASN A 39 -10.90 3.02 1.17
CA ASN A 39 -10.54 3.67 -0.10
C ASN A 39 -9.14 3.25 -0.58
N ALA A 40 -8.20 3.10 0.36
CA ALA A 40 -6.86 2.61 0.06
C ALA A 40 -6.88 1.13 -0.38
N LEU A 41 -7.77 0.30 0.19
CA LEU A 41 -7.95 -1.09 -0.21
C LEU A 41 -8.49 -1.24 -1.64
N HIS A 42 -9.45 -0.40 -2.05
CA HIS A 42 -9.91 -0.37 -3.44
C HIS A 42 -8.82 0.12 -4.40
N THR A 43 -8.09 1.17 -4.01
CA THR A 43 -7.02 1.75 -4.82
C THR A 43 -5.89 0.74 -5.05
N ILE A 44 -5.39 0.09 -3.99
CA ILE A 44 -4.27 -0.85 -4.13
C ILE A 44 -4.64 -2.08 -4.96
N LYS A 45 -5.88 -2.59 -4.86
CA LYS A 45 -6.36 -3.68 -5.71
C LYS A 45 -6.31 -3.32 -7.18
N ARG A 46 -6.81 -2.12 -7.53
CA ARG A 46 -6.75 -1.62 -8.91
C ARG A 46 -5.30 -1.41 -9.37
N THR A 47 -4.43 -0.88 -8.51
CA THR A 47 -3.01 -0.71 -8.84
C THR A 47 -2.31 -2.04 -9.09
N MET A 48 -2.63 -3.08 -8.32
CA MET A 48 -2.10 -4.44 -8.52
C MET A 48 -2.57 -5.08 -9.84
N GLU A 49 -3.75 -4.69 -10.36
CA GLU A 49 -4.23 -5.11 -11.69
C GLU A 49 -3.53 -4.36 -12.83
N LEU A 50 -3.20 -3.09 -12.62
CA LEU A 50 -2.57 -2.23 -13.64
C LEU A 50 -1.05 -2.43 -13.74
N VAL A 51 -0.39 -2.78 -12.63
CA VAL A 51 1.06 -2.93 -12.53
C VAL A 51 1.41 -4.42 -12.38
N PRO A 52 1.67 -5.15 -13.49
CA PRO A 52 2.07 -6.54 -13.42
C PRO A 52 3.39 -6.68 -12.64
N GLY A 53 3.35 -7.41 -11.52
CA GLY A 53 4.50 -7.61 -10.62
C GLY A 53 4.35 -6.95 -9.25
N LEU A 54 3.39 -6.03 -9.07
CA LEU A 54 3.08 -5.47 -7.76
C LEU A 54 2.20 -6.43 -6.96
N GLN A 55 2.76 -7.06 -5.93
CA GLN A 55 2.03 -7.90 -4.98
C GLN A 55 2.07 -7.32 -3.58
N VAL A 56 0.90 -7.01 -3.02
CA VAL A 56 0.74 -6.42 -1.70
C VAL A 56 -0.14 -7.30 -0.83
N SER A 57 0.26 -7.51 0.42
CA SER A 57 -0.56 -8.19 1.42
C SER A 57 -1.78 -7.35 1.77
N LEU A 58 -2.98 -7.90 1.61
CA LEU A 58 -4.24 -7.24 1.96
C LEU A 58 -4.70 -7.61 3.38
N PRO A 59 -5.14 -6.64 4.20
CA PRO A 59 -5.53 -6.91 5.58
C PRO A 59 -6.84 -7.71 5.60
N ASN A 60 -6.87 -8.75 6.42
CA ASN A 60 -8.11 -9.48 6.68
C ASN A 60 -8.86 -8.79 7.82
N LYS A 61 -10.01 -8.18 7.52
CA LYS A 61 -10.84 -7.53 8.53
C LYS A 61 -11.44 -8.58 9.47
N VAL A 62 -11.06 -8.54 10.75
CA VAL A 62 -11.68 -9.39 11.77
C VAL A 62 -13.04 -8.80 12.12
N LEU A 63 -14.11 -9.51 11.76
CA LEU A 63 -15.49 -9.06 11.87
C LEU A 63 -16.06 -9.06 13.29
N THR A 64 -15.40 -9.72 14.25
CA THR A 64 -16.08 -10.14 15.48
C THR A 64 -15.38 -9.67 16.74
N THR A 65 -16.06 -8.89 17.57
CA THR A 65 -15.65 -8.63 18.96
C THR A 65 -15.64 -9.91 19.81
N THR A 66 -16.28 -10.99 19.36
CA THR A 66 -16.32 -12.29 20.06
C THR A 66 -14.94 -12.91 20.25
N CYS A 67 -14.01 -12.79 19.29
CA CYS A 67 -12.65 -13.31 19.47
C CYS A 67 -11.80 -12.47 20.42
N LEU A 68 -12.15 -11.19 20.64
CA LEU A 68 -11.55 -10.36 21.68
C LEU A 68 -12.17 -10.67 23.06
N LYS A 69 -13.49 -10.89 23.15
CA LYS A 69 -14.18 -11.17 24.42
C LYS A 69 -13.67 -12.45 25.10
N GLY A 70 -13.45 -13.52 24.33
CA GLY A 70 -12.88 -14.76 24.87
C GLY A 70 -11.42 -14.64 25.38
N LEU A 71 -10.71 -13.56 25.03
CA LEU A 71 -9.35 -13.28 25.50
C LEU A 71 -9.34 -12.61 26.88
N PHE A 72 -10.36 -11.80 27.19
CA PHE A 72 -10.45 -11.04 28.43
C PHE A 72 -11.31 -11.71 29.51
N GLU A 73 -12.16 -12.68 29.16
CA GLU A 73 -13.02 -13.42 30.10
C GLU A 73 -12.29 -14.59 30.81
N LYS A 74 -11.01 -14.82 30.51
CA LYS A 74 -10.22 -15.95 31.06
C LYS A 74 -9.33 -15.60 32.27
N ASN A 75 -9.63 -14.52 32.98
CA ASN A 75 -9.00 -14.14 34.26
C ASN A 75 -10.04 -14.00 35.36
#